data_AF-A0A2M7RJ56-F1
#
_entry.id   AF-A0A2M7RJ56-F1
#
_cell.length_a   1.000
_cell.length_b   1.000
_cell.length_c   1.000
_cell.angle_alpha   90.00
_cell.angle_beta   90.00
_cell.angle_gamma   90.00
#
_symmetry.space_group_name_H-M   'P 1'
#
loop_
_entity.id
_entity.type
_entity.pdbx_description
1 polymer ?
#
loop_
_entity_poly.entity_id
_entity_poly.type
_entity_poly.pdbx_seq_one_letter_code
_entity_poly.pdbx_strand_id
1 'polypeptide(L)'
;MEITTLPYFFIATVIIIGIGIAVWLNQRASSGNKGSMLEKYSRDLTKLSEEGELDPVIGRFHEIKRVIQILSRRTKNNPVLIGVSGVGKTAIVEELANQIQHGNVPDSLKNKRVLALDLSGLVAGTKYRGEFEQRLKSVVDEIKIAKRNIILFIDELQTLAEAGEATGAIDASDILKPALARGELQAVGATTEEEYNKFIKTDPTLERRFQPVMVKEPTYNETLKILKGIRRKYEEHHRVKITDEAINAAVKLADEYLKDRYFPDKAIDLMDESAAKVRLSVVTNPEEYEDKNPTVTGKDVEEVINEWTNELISYSSKKPESKQA
;
A
#
# COMPACT_ATOMS: atom_id res chain seq x y z
N MET A 1 -76.56 -3.44 26.33
CA MET A 1 -76.24 -3.81 24.94
C MET A 1 -74.93 -3.10 24.60
N GLU A 2 -73.80 -3.59 25.10
CA GLU A 2 -72.51 -2.88 24.98
C GLU A 2 -71.34 -3.85 25.27
N ILE A 3 -71.15 -4.84 24.40
CA ILE A 3 -69.95 -5.71 24.43
C ILE A 3 -69.60 -6.07 22.98
N THR A 4 -69.08 -5.11 22.20
CA THR A 4 -68.54 -5.43 20.86
C THR A 4 -67.36 -4.56 20.41
N THR A 5 -66.92 -3.55 21.17
CA THR A 5 -65.85 -2.63 20.71
C THR A 5 -64.45 -2.97 21.22
N LEU A 6 -64.31 -3.80 22.26
CA LEU A 6 -63.02 -4.20 22.83
C LEU A 6 -62.10 -5.03 21.90
N PRO A 7 -62.58 -5.95 21.03
CA PRO A 7 -61.67 -6.77 20.22
C PRO A 7 -61.00 -5.96 19.09
N TYR A 8 -61.68 -4.94 18.56
CA TYR A 8 -61.14 -4.12 17.46
C TYR A 8 -59.94 -3.29 17.88
N PHE A 9 -59.94 -2.75 19.10
CA PHE A 9 -58.83 -1.94 19.60
C PHE A 9 -57.57 -2.79 19.79
N PHE A 10 -57.73 -4.02 20.32
CA PHE A 10 -56.62 -4.93 20.54
C PHE A 10 -56.00 -5.40 19.21
N ILE A 11 -56.86 -5.76 18.24
CA ILE A 11 -56.43 -6.16 16.89
C ILE A 11 -55.70 -5.00 16.19
N ALA A 12 -56.20 -3.77 16.29
CA ALA A 12 -55.56 -2.59 15.71
C ALA A 12 -54.16 -2.33 16.30
N THR A 13 -54.00 -2.42 17.62
CA THR A 13 -52.67 -2.26 18.26
C THR A 13 -51.68 -3.35 17.85
N VAL A 14 -52.10 -4.61 17.75
CA VAL A 14 -51.23 -5.72 17.33
C VAL A 14 -50.80 -5.55 15.87
N ILE A 15 -51.69 -5.08 15.00
CA ILE A 15 -51.35 -4.79 13.60
C ILE A 15 -50.37 -3.62 13.50
N ILE A 16 -50.57 -2.53 14.26
CA ILE A 16 -49.65 -1.37 14.25
C ILE A 16 -48.26 -1.75 14.75
N ILE A 17 -48.18 -2.54 15.83
CA ILE A 17 -46.90 -3.06 16.36
C ILE A 17 -46.25 -4.01 15.35
N GLY A 18 -47.02 -4.90 14.73
CA GLY A 18 -46.54 -5.82 13.70
C GLY A 18 -45.99 -5.11 12.46
N ILE A 19 -46.68 -4.05 11.99
CA ILE A 19 -46.21 -3.20 10.89
C ILE A 19 -44.95 -2.43 11.31
N GLY A 20 -44.92 -1.89 12.53
CA GLY A 20 -43.73 -1.21 13.07
C GLY A 20 -42.50 -2.12 13.13
N ILE A 21 -42.68 -3.37 13.59
CA ILE A 21 -41.62 -4.39 13.62
C ILE A 21 -41.23 -4.81 12.20
N ALA A 22 -42.19 -4.99 11.29
CA ALA A 22 -41.90 -5.34 9.89
C ALA A 22 -41.15 -4.21 9.16
N VAL A 23 -41.52 -2.95 9.37
CA VAL A 23 -40.82 -1.78 8.83
C VAL A 23 -39.42 -1.67 9.44
N TRP A 24 -39.27 -1.92 10.74
CA TRP A 24 -37.97 -1.92 11.43
C TRP A 24 -37.06 -3.07 10.96
N LEU A 25 -37.61 -4.27 10.74
CA LEU A 25 -36.89 -5.41 10.18
C LEU A 25 -36.53 -5.18 8.71
N ASN A 26 -37.40 -4.55 7.92
CA ASN A 26 -37.13 -4.23 6.53
C ASN A 26 -36.05 -3.14 6.37
N GLN A 27 -35.96 -2.19 7.31
CA GLN A 27 -34.84 -1.23 7.37
C GLN A 27 -33.51 -1.91 7.73
N ARG A 28 -33.53 -2.98 8.54
CA ARG A 28 -32.33 -3.82 8.80
C ARG A 28 -31.96 -4.72 7.63
N ALA A 29 -32.95 -5.22 6.88
CA ALA A 29 -32.70 -6.05 5.70
C ALA A 29 -32.22 -5.21 4.49
N SER A 30 -32.66 -3.95 4.35
CA SER A 30 -32.17 -3.03 3.31
C SER A 30 -30.82 -2.38 3.62
N SER A 31 -30.33 -2.53 4.85
CA SER A 31 -28.94 -2.28 5.25
C SER A 31 -28.07 -3.55 5.16
N GLY A 32 -28.54 -4.55 4.41
CA GLY A 32 -27.71 -5.62 3.89
C GLY A 32 -26.67 -5.09 2.90
N ASN A 33 -25.49 -4.75 3.41
CA ASN A 33 -24.19 -4.79 2.76
C ASN A 33 -24.14 -4.44 1.25
N LYS A 34 -24.61 -3.25 0.86
CA LYS A 34 -23.88 -2.53 -0.20
C LYS A 34 -22.56 -2.13 0.45
N GLY A 35 -21.49 -2.89 0.19
CA GLY A 35 -20.17 -2.63 0.79
C GLY A 35 -19.84 -1.15 0.73
N SER A 36 -19.24 -0.64 1.82
CA SER A 36 -18.84 0.76 1.93
C SER A 36 -18.03 1.17 0.70
N MET A 37 -18.25 2.38 0.16
CA MET A 37 -17.47 2.83 -1.00
C MET A 37 -15.99 2.93 -0.62
N LEU A 38 -15.72 3.33 0.61
CA LEU A 38 -14.38 3.32 1.18
C LEU A 38 -13.78 1.91 1.18
N GLU A 39 -14.49 0.88 1.64
CA GLU A 39 -13.99 -0.51 1.59
C GLU A 39 -13.77 -1.02 0.17
N LYS A 40 -14.60 -0.61 -0.79
CA LYS A 40 -14.48 -1.04 -2.18
C LYS A 40 -13.29 -0.40 -2.90
N TYR A 41 -12.97 0.86 -2.57
CA TYR A 41 -11.96 1.67 -3.26
C TYR A 41 -10.77 2.02 -2.37
N SER A 42 -10.57 1.25 -1.30
CA SER A 42 -9.35 1.33 -0.51
C SER A 42 -8.92 -0.04 -0.03
N ARG A 43 -7.62 -0.19 0.20
CA ARG A 43 -7.01 -1.38 0.79
C ARG A 43 -6.69 -1.10 2.25
N ASP A 44 -7.24 -1.89 3.16
CA ASP A 44 -7.02 -1.72 4.59
C ASP A 44 -5.70 -2.36 5.03
N LEU A 45 -4.65 -1.56 5.16
CA LEU A 45 -3.32 -2.02 5.55
C LEU A 45 -3.30 -2.49 7.01
N THR A 46 -4.13 -1.90 7.87
CA THR A 46 -4.24 -2.35 9.27
C THR A 46 -4.86 -3.73 9.39
N LYS A 47 -5.82 -4.05 8.54
CA LYS A 47 -6.40 -5.39 8.44
C LYS A 47 -5.40 -6.41 7.88
N LEU A 48 -4.67 -6.05 6.82
CA LEU A 48 -3.64 -6.93 6.24
C LEU A 48 -2.49 -7.22 7.22
N SER A 49 -2.16 -6.24 8.07
CA SER A 49 -1.23 -6.41 9.19
C SER A 49 -1.74 -7.44 10.19
N GLU A 50 -3.03 -7.35 10.58
CA GLU A 50 -3.68 -8.31 11.47
C GLU A 50 -3.70 -9.73 10.88
N GLU A 51 -3.91 -9.85 9.57
CA GLU A 51 -3.93 -11.12 8.83
C GLU A 51 -2.52 -11.68 8.55
N GLY A 52 -1.45 -10.92 8.84
CA GLY A 52 -0.06 -11.31 8.59
C GLY A 52 0.32 -11.33 7.10
N GLU A 53 -0.47 -10.66 6.24
CA GLU A 53 -0.26 -10.63 4.80
C GLU A 53 0.81 -9.61 4.38
N LEU A 54 1.07 -8.58 5.19
CA LEU A 54 2.07 -7.55 4.89
C LEU A 54 3.50 -8.10 4.93
N ASP A 55 4.35 -7.62 4.04
CA ASP A 55 5.76 -8.01 4.00
C ASP A 55 6.52 -7.46 5.21
N PRO A 56 7.50 -8.21 5.74
CA PRO A 56 8.32 -7.70 6.82
C PRO A 56 9.16 -6.53 6.30
N VAL A 57 9.18 -5.44 7.07
CA VAL A 57 9.95 -4.25 6.71
C VAL A 57 11.28 -4.25 7.45
N ILE A 58 12.38 -4.28 6.69
CA ILE A 58 13.74 -4.35 7.21
C ILE A 58 14.38 -2.96 7.17
N GLY A 59 14.73 -2.43 8.33
CA GLY A 59 15.33 -1.10 8.45
C GLY A 59 14.27 0.01 8.54
N ARG A 60 14.53 1.15 7.89
CA ARG A 60 13.62 2.33 7.83
C ARG A 60 13.17 2.91 9.18
N PHE A 61 13.87 2.57 10.27
CA PHE A 61 13.49 2.97 11.63
C PHE A 61 13.36 4.49 11.80
N HIS A 62 14.24 5.26 11.13
CA HIS A 62 14.22 6.71 11.22
C HIS A 62 13.01 7.31 10.49
N GLU A 63 12.69 6.81 9.31
CA GLU A 63 11.56 7.24 8.50
C GLU A 63 10.24 6.90 9.19
N ILE A 64 10.07 5.66 9.67
CA ILE A 64 8.87 5.21 10.39
C ILE A 64 8.65 6.05 11.65
N LYS A 65 9.69 6.21 12.48
CA LYS A 65 9.63 7.05 13.69
C LYS A 65 9.26 8.49 13.34
N ARG A 66 9.79 9.03 12.22
CA ARG A 66 9.49 10.38 11.76
C ARG A 66 8.03 10.51 11.31
N VAL A 67 7.49 9.53 10.58
CA VAL A 67 6.08 9.46 10.17
C VAL A 67 5.16 9.47 11.38
N ILE A 68 5.40 8.58 12.36
CA ILE A 68 4.65 8.52 13.63
C ILE A 68 4.70 9.85 14.38
N GLN A 69 5.89 10.46 14.47
CA GLN A 69 6.07 11.75 15.11
C GLN A 69 5.24 12.83 14.42
N ILE A 70 5.25 12.89 13.08
CA ILE A 70 4.49 13.88 12.31
C ILE A 70 2.99 13.69 12.51
N LEU A 71 2.48 12.46 12.36
CA LEU A 71 1.06 12.13 12.52
C LEU A 71 0.54 12.49 13.92
N SER A 72 1.40 12.45 14.93
CA SER A 72 1.08 12.80 16.32
C SER A 72 1.05 14.31 16.60
N ARG A 73 1.44 15.16 15.64
CA ARG A 73 1.44 16.62 15.82
C ARG A 73 0.02 17.20 15.77
N ARG A 74 -0.15 18.36 16.41
CA ARG A 74 -1.39 19.16 16.33
C ARG A 74 -1.57 19.86 14.97
N THR A 75 -0.47 20.31 14.35
CA THR A 75 -0.45 21.01 13.06
C THR A 75 0.66 20.44 12.18
N LYS A 76 0.54 20.60 10.85
CA LYS A 76 1.44 19.96 9.86
C LYS A 76 1.63 18.47 10.15
N ASN A 77 0.51 17.78 10.30
CA ASN A 77 0.44 16.40 10.81
C ASN A 77 0.13 15.37 9.71
N ASN A 78 0.41 15.72 8.45
CA ASN A 78 0.37 14.83 7.31
C ASN A 78 1.80 14.67 6.78
N PRO A 79 2.45 13.50 6.94
CA PRO A 79 3.76 13.29 6.36
C PRO A 79 3.68 13.08 4.84
N VAL A 80 4.72 13.50 4.13
CA VAL A 80 4.92 13.18 2.71
C VAL A 80 6.25 12.46 2.56
N LEU A 81 6.20 11.21 2.13
CA LEU A 81 7.35 10.39 1.80
C LEU A 81 7.89 10.82 0.43
N ILE A 82 9.08 11.41 0.42
CA ILE A 82 9.70 11.95 -0.80
C ILE A 82 10.89 11.08 -1.15
N GLY A 83 10.84 10.45 -2.32
CA GLY A 83 11.92 9.63 -2.83
C GLY A 83 11.60 9.10 -4.22
N VAL A 84 12.63 8.65 -4.94
CA VAL A 84 12.48 8.05 -6.27
C VAL A 84 11.58 6.81 -6.22
N SER A 85 11.06 6.39 -7.37
CA SER A 85 10.23 5.18 -7.43
C SER A 85 11.07 3.94 -7.05
N GLY A 86 10.43 2.95 -6.44
CA GLY A 86 11.09 1.69 -6.07
C GLY A 86 11.87 1.70 -4.73
N VAL A 87 12.03 2.84 -4.03
CA VAL A 87 12.79 2.87 -2.75
C VAL A 87 12.06 2.28 -1.54
N GLY A 88 10.81 1.83 -1.70
CA GLY A 88 10.01 1.27 -0.61
C GLY A 88 9.26 2.31 0.23
N LYS A 89 8.64 3.32 -0.42
CA LYS A 89 7.76 4.29 0.25
C LYS A 89 6.52 3.61 0.84
N THR A 90 5.87 2.73 0.07
CA THR A 90 4.71 1.94 0.51
C THR A 90 5.04 1.06 1.72
N ALA A 91 6.21 0.42 1.73
CA ALA A 91 6.68 -0.38 2.87
C ALA A 91 6.73 0.42 4.19
N ILE A 92 7.09 1.70 4.16
CA ILE A 92 7.07 2.55 5.38
C ILE A 92 5.64 2.70 5.93
N VAL A 93 4.65 2.74 5.05
CA VAL A 93 3.23 2.90 5.42
C VAL A 93 2.63 1.58 5.88
N GLU A 94 3.00 0.48 5.25
CA GLU A 94 2.68 -0.88 5.73
C GLU A 94 3.25 -1.11 7.13
N GLU A 95 4.49 -0.70 7.38
CA GLU A 95 5.07 -0.79 8.72
C GLU A 95 4.41 0.17 9.72
N LEU A 96 3.96 1.36 9.29
CA LEU A 96 3.11 2.20 10.14
C LEU A 96 1.83 1.45 10.57
N ALA A 97 1.19 0.72 9.66
CA ALA A 97 0.01 -0.08 9.96
C ALA A 97 0.33 -1.22 10.95
N ASN A 98 1.47 -1.91 10.77
CA ASN A 98 1.99 -2.88 11.74
C ASN A 98 2.18 -2.27 13.14
N GLN A 99 2.84 -1.12 13.22
CA GLN A 99 3.12 -0.45 14.50
C GLN A 99 1.82 -0.05 15.22
N ILE A 100 0.80 0.43 14.48
CA ILE A 100 -0.50 0.76 15.04
C ILE A 100 -1.21 -0.50 15.56
N GLN A 101 -1.23 -1.57 14.77
CA GLN A 101 -1.88 -2.83 15.15
C GLN A 101 -1.29 -3.46 16.41
N HIS A 102 0.04 -3.41 16.54
CA HIS A 102 0.74 -3.92 17.73
C HIS A 102 0.74 -2.94 18.92
N GLY A 103 0.13 -1.76 18.78
CA GLY A 103 0.07 -0.75 19.83
C GLY A 103 1.42 -0.05 20.12
N ASN A 104 2.40 -0.19 19.24
CA ASN A 104 3.74 0.40 19.33
C ASN A 104 3.76 1.88 18.87
N VAL A 105 2.67 2.60 19.12
CA VAL A 105 2.47 4.00 18.73
C VAL A 105 1.93 4.83 19.91
N PRO A 106 2.09 6.16 19.88
CA PRO A 106 1.47 7.03 20.87
C PRO A 106 -0.06 6.86 20.92
N ASP A 107 -0.67 7.19 22.06
CA ASP A 107 -2.12 7.05 22.27
C ASP A 107 -2.96 7.78 21.21
N SER A 108 -2.43 8.87 20.65
CA SER A 108 -3.08 9.62 19.58
C SER A 108 -3.29 8.81 18.28
N LEU A 109 -2.53 7.74 18.06
CA LEU A 109 -2.58 6.90 16.87
C LEU A 109 -3.12 5.48 17.13
N LYS A 110 -3.30 5.09 18.39
CA LYS A 110 -3.86 3.78 18.74
C LYS A 110 -5.23 3.58 18.11
N ASN A 111 -5.50 2.36 17.66
CA ASN A 111 -6.77 1.94 17.06
C ASN A 111 -7.18 2.71 15.78
N LYS A 112 -6.29 3.51 15.20
CA LYS A 112 -6.55 4.10 13.89
C LYS A 112 -6.40 3.05 12.79
N ARG A 113 -7.18 3.19 11.73
CA ARG A 113 -7.04 2.38 10.51
C ARG A 113 -6.15 3.09 9.51
N VAL A 114 -5.33 2.34 8.80
CA VAL A 114 -4.51 2.86 7.68
C VAL A 114 -5.09 2.31 6.39
N LEU A 115 -5.62 3.18 5.55
CA LEU A 115 -6.30 2.81 4.30
C LEU A 115 -5.53 3.37 3.11
N ALA A 116 -5.09 2.52 2.18
CA ALA A 116 -4.50 2.93 0.92
C ALA A 116 -5.59 3.20 -0.11
N LEU A 117 -5.65 4.41 -0.67
CA LEU A 117 -6.65 4.78 -1.66
C LEU A 117 -6.33 4.14 -3.03
N ASP A 118 -7.29 3.44 -3.62
CA ASP A 118 -7.18 2.92 -4.98
C ASP A 118 -7.81 3.89 -5.99
N LEU A 119 -6.99 4.81 -6.50
CA LEU A 119 -7.41 5.76 -7.53
C LEU A 119 -7.74 5.05 -8.85
N SER A 120 -6.98 4.02 -9.24
CA SER A 120 -7.20 3.27 -10.47
C SER A 120 -8.55 2.55 -10.45
N GLY A 121 -8.92 1.93 -9.33
CA GLY A 121 -10.21 1.30 -9.11
C GLY A 121 -11.37 2.30 -9.13
N LEU A 122 -11.18 3.52 -8.64
CA LEU A 122 -12.18 4.58 -8.72
C LEU A 122 -12.50 4.98 -10.17
N VAL A 123 -11.47 5.04 -11.01
CA VAL A 123 -11.60 5.35 -12.46
C VAL A 123 -12.18 4.17 -13.22
N ALA A 124 -11.81 2.94 -12.85
CA ALA A 124 -12.26 1.74 -13.53
C ALA A 124 -13.80 1.63 -13.57
N GLY A 125 -14.31 1.33 -14.77
CA GLY A 125 -15.74 1.17 -15.02
C GLY A 125 -16.57 2.45 -14.87
N THR A 126 -15.95 3.64 -14.81
CA THR A 126 -16.68 4.91 -14.96
C THR A 126 -16.87 5.22 -16.43
N LYS A 127 -18.10 5.56 -16.82
CA LYS A 127 -18.39 6.00 -18.20
C LYS A 127 -18.23 7.51 -18.37
N TYR A 128 -18.30 8.24 -17.25
CA TYR A 128 -18.31 9.70 -17.20
C TYR A 128 -17.49 10.20 -16.01
N ARG A 129 -16.78 11.31 -16.19
CA ARG A 129 -15.99 11.99 -15.14
C ARG A 129 -16.79 12.25 -13.85
N GLY A 130 -18.05 12.67 -13.98
CA GLY A 130 -18.91 12.95 -12.81
C GLY A 130 -19.17 11.72 -11.93
N GLU A 131 -19.12 10.51 -12.48
CA GLU A 131 -19.28 9.27 -11.70
C GLU A 131 -18.06 9.01 -10.82
N PHE A 132 -16.84 9.24 -11.34
CA PHE A 132 -15.63 9.21 -10.54
C PHE A 132 -15.70 10.22 -9.39
N GLU A 133 -16.07 11.47 -9.69
CA GLU A 133 -16.13 12.53 -8.69
C GLU A 133 -17.12 12.19 -7.57
N GLN A 134 -18.28 11.61 -7.92
CA GLN A 134 -19.24 11.13 -6.94
C GLN A 134 -18.71 9.97 -6.10
N ARG A 135 -18.00 9.01 -6.69
CA ARG A 135 -17.37 7.89 -5.95
C ARG A 135 -16.31 8.42 -4.98
N LEU A 136 -15.40 9.27 -5.45
CA LEU A 136 -14.35 9.85 -4.61
C LEU A 136 -14.94 10.72 -3.49
N LYS A 137 -15.97 11.52 -3.78
CA LYS A 137 -16.67 12.31 -2.77
C LYS A 137 -17.29 11.41 -1.69
N SER A 138 -17.91 10.30 -2.09
CA SER A 138 -18.49 9.32 -1.15
C SER A 138 -17.42 8.73 -0.23
N VAL A 139 -16.28 8.32 -0.80
CA VAL A 139 -15.12 7.83 -0.03
C VAL A 139 -14.65 8.88 0.98
N VAL A 140 -14.48 10.13 0.54
CA VAL A 140 -14.04 11.23 1.41
C VAL A 140 -15.04 11.54 2.51
N ASP A 141 -16.33 11.52 2.21
CA ASP A 141 -17.38 11.77 3.20
C ASP A 141 -17.44 10.64 4.26
N GLU A 142 -17.25 9.38 3.87
CA GLU A 142 -17.09 8.26 4.82
C GLU A 142 -15.88 8.46 5.75
N ILE A 143 -14.74 8.92 5.23
CA ILE A 143 -13.56 9.21 6.05
C ILE A 143 -13.82 10.37 7.04
N LYS A 144 -14.55 11.41 6.61
CA LYS A 144 -14.95 12.51 7.51
C LYS A 144 -15.83 12.01 8.65
N ILE A 145 -16.79 11.12 8.36
CA ILE A 145 -17.69 10.51 9.35
C ILE A 145 -16.89 9.70 10.37
N ALA A 146 -15.77 9.08 9.97
CA ALA A 146 -14.87 8.37 10.87
C ALA A 146 -14.09 9.28 11.85
N LYS A 147 -14.30 10.61 11.83
CA LYS A 147 -13.78 11.58 12.82
C LYS A 147 -12.29 11.42 13.12
N ARG A 148 -11.47 11.33 12.06
CA ARG A 148 -10.00 11.15 12.13
C ARG A 148 -9.53 9.81 12.71
N ASN A 149 -10.38 8.78 12.78
CA ASN A 149 -9.92 7.42 13.11
C ASN A 149 -9.25 6.71 11.92
N ILE A 150 -9.17 7.37 10.77
CA ILE A 150 -8.58 6.83 9.55
C ILE A 150 -7.40 7.72 9.14
N ILE A 151 -6.30 7.05 8.77
CA ILE A 151 -5.15 7.62 8.10
C ILE A 151 -5.21 7.15 6.66
N LEU A 152 -5.36 8.09 5.72
CA LEU A 152 -5.43 7.80 4.30
C LEU A 152 -4.02 7.79 3.68
N PHE A 153 -3.63 6.72 3.02
CA PHE A 153 -2.41 6.67 2.22
C PHE A 153 -2.71 6.99 0.75
N ILE A 154 -1.90 7.87 0.17
CA ILE A 154 -2.00 8.35 -1.21
C ILE A 154 -0.61 8.24 -1.82
N ASP A 155 -0.37 7.21 -2.65
CA ASP A 155 0.98 6.89 -3.17
C ASP A 155 1.48 7.91 -4.21
N GLU A 156 0.56 8.48 -4.98
CA GLU A 156 0.84 9.51 -5.99
C GLU A 156 0.19 10.83 -5.56
N LEU A 157 0.76 11.46 -4.53
CA LEU A 157 0.17 12.67 -3.93
C LEU A 157 0.02 13.83 -4.94
N GLN A 158 0.84 13.87 -5.98
CA GLN A 158 0.77 14.85 -7.06
C GLN A 158 -0.56 14.80 -7.84
N THR A 159 -1.23 13.65 -7.88
CA THR A 159 -2.58 13.52 -8.47
C THR A 159 -3.61 14.45 -7.79
N LEU A 160 -3.31 14.93 -6.57
CA LEU A 160 -4.13 15.92 -5.86
C LEU A 160 -3.86 17.36 -6.26
N ALA A 161 -2.88 17.62 -7.12
CA ALA A 161 -2.39 18.95 -7.42
C ALA A 161 -2.21 19.20 -8.93
N GLU A 162 -2.27 18.16 -9.77
CA GLU A 162 -2.30 18.23 -11.25
C GLU A 162 -3.63 18.76 -11.84
N ALA A 163 -4.22 19.77 -11.20
CA ALA A 163 -5.39 20.45 -11.74
C ALA A 163 -4.99 21.33 -12.93
N GLY A 164 -5.38 20.93 -14.15
CA GLY A 164 -5.79 21.91 -15.17
C GLY A 164 -4.96 22.10 -16.45
N GLU A 165 -3.82 21.44 -16.69
CA GLU A 165 -3.04 21.74 -17.92
C GLU A 165 -2.58 20.55 -18.79
N ALA A 166 -2.76 19.29 -18.36
CA ALA A 166 -2.39 18.15 -19.22
C ALA A 166 -3.44 17.04 -19.20
N THR A 167 -3.95 16.74 -20.41
CA THR A 167 -4.39 15.40 -20.83
C THR A 167 -5.48 14.71 -20.02
N GLY A 168 -6.71 15.22 -20.00
CA GLY A 168 -7.90 14.40 -19.65
C GLY A 168 -7.87 13.72 -18.27
N ALA A 169 -6.94 14.13 -17.39
CA ALA A 169 -6.72 13.54 -16.10
C ALA A 169 -7.87 13.92 -15.17
N ILE A 170 -8.35 12.92 -14.47
CA ILE A 170 -9.50 13.02 -13.60
C ILE A 170 -9.07 13.79 -12.34
N ASP A 171 -9.66 14.96 -12.12
CA ASP A 171 -9.21 15.91 -11.10
C ASP A 171 -9.74 15.54 -9.70
N ALA A 172 -8.89 14.87 -8.91
CA ALA A 172 -9.18 14.53 -7.51
C ALA A 172 -8.95 15.72 -6.55
N SER A 173 -8.30 16.80 -7.03
CA SER A 173 -7.86 17.93 -6.20
C SER A 173 -9.04 18.67 -5.59
N ASP A 174 -10.09 18.94 -6.37
CA ASP A 174 -11.28 19.67 -5.95
C ASP A 174 -12.03 18.99 -4.79
N ILE A 175 -11.85 17.68 -4.62
CA ILE A 175 -12.51 16.90 -3.58
C ILE A 175 -11.60 16.73 -2.36
N LEU A 176 -10.34 16.36 -2.56
CA LEU A 176 -9.42 16.03 -1.47
C LEU A 176 -8.76 17.26 -0.85
N LYS A 177 -8.38 18.26 -1.65
CA LYS A 177 -7.69 19.47 -1.18
C LYS A 177 -8.52 20.26 -0.15
N PRO A 178 -9.83 20.51 -0.32
CA PRO A 178 -10.60 21.21 0.69
C PRO A 178 -10.67 20.46 2.03
N ALA A 179 -10.79 19.13 2.00
CA ALA A 179 -10.87 18.31 3.21
C ALA A 179 -9.52 18.24 3.96
N LEU A 180 -8.40 18.20 3.23
CA LEU A 180 -7.05 18.35 3.79
C LEU A 180 -6.82 19.76 4.35
N ALA A 181 -7.24 20.80 3.63
CA ALA A 181 -7.11 22.19 4.05
C ALA A 181 -7.87 22.46 5.35
N ARG A 182 -9.09 21.91 5.51
CA ARG A 182 -9.88 22.02 6.74
C ARG A 182 -9.38 21.12 7.88
N GLY A 183 -8.48 20.18 7.61
CA GLY A 183 -7.96 19.23 8.61
C GLY A 183 -8.95 18.13 8.99
N GLU A 184 -9.96 17.91 8.14
CA GLU A 184 -10.95 16.84 8.28
C GLU A 184 -10.35 15.47 7.94
N LEU A 185 -9.35 15.46 7.06
CA LEU A 185 -8.56 14.29 6.69
C LEU A 185 -7.20 14.30 7.38
N GLN A 186 -6.73 13.10 7.73
CA GLN A 186 -5.34 12.83 8.05
C GLN A 186 -4.79 11.86 7.01
N ALA A 187 -3.65 12.19 6.42
CA ALA A 187 -3.09 11.43 5.31
C ALA A 187 -1.58 11.27 5.40
N VAL A 188 -1.08 10.20 4.80
CA VAL A 188 0.32 10.00 4.43
C VAL A 188 0.38 10.06 2.90
N GLY A 189 1.15 10.98 2.36
CA GLY A 189 1.40 11.03 0.91
C GLY A 189 2.73 10.39 0.55
N ALA A 190 2.86 9.87 -0.65
CA ALA A 190 4.14 9.60 -1.28
C ALA A 190 4.21 10.35 -2.63
N THR A 191 5.42 10.70 -3.04
CA THR A 191 5.67 11.39 -4.33
C THR A 191 7.18 11.42 -4.60
N THR A 192 7.57 11.83 -5.81
CA THR A 192 8.97 12.12 -6.13
C THR A 192 9.39 13.51 -5.64
N GLU A 193 10.70 13.78 -5.59
CA GLU A 193 11.21 15.09 -5.19
C GLU A 193 10.83 16.20 -6.18
N GLU A 194 10.87 15.89 -7.47
CA GLU A 194 10.48 16.83 -8.53
C GLU A 194 9.01 17.24 -8.39
N GLU A 195 8.11 16.26 -8.30
CA GLU A 195 6.67 16.48 -8.15
C GLU A 195 6.34 17.19 -6.83
N TYR A 196 6.98 16.82 -5.73
CA TYR A 196 6.80 17.53 -4.46
C TYR A 196 7.13 19.02 -4.59
N ASN A 197 8.26 19.35 -5.19
CA ASN A 197 8.70 20.73 -5.38
C ASN A 197 7.78 21.48 -6.36
N LYS A 198 7.31 20.81 -7.42
CA LYS A 198 6.46 21.41 -8.45
C LYS A 198 5.02 21.66 -7.98
N PHE A 199 4.44 20.74 -7.20
CA PHE A 199 3.00 20.70 -6.95
C PHE A 199 2.60 20.88 -5.48
N ILE A 200 3.41 20.41 -4.52
CA ILE A 200 3.04 20.43 -3.10
C ILE A 200 3.65 21.64 -2.38
N LYS A 201 4.93 21.90 -2.63
CA LYS A 201 5.69 22.98 -2.01
C LYS A 201 5.27 24.37 -2.51
N THR A 202 4.84 24.45 -3.76
CA THR A 202 4.36 25.68 -4.42
C THR A 202 2.93 26.04 -4.03
N ASP A 203 2.14 25.09 -3.53
CA ASP A 203 0.75 25.30 -3.12
C ASP A 203 0.67 25.72 -1.63
N PRO A 204 0.30 26.98 -1.31
CA PRO A 204 0.25 27.46 0.07
C PRO A 204 -0.77 26.73 0.96
N THR A 205 -1.77 26.08 0.35
CA THR A 205 -2.80 25.32 1.07
C THR A 205 -2.25 23.99 1.55
N LEU A 206 -1.53 23.28 0.66
CA LEU A 206 -0.96 21.97 0.95
C LEU A 206 0.30 22.09 1.82
N GLU A 207 1.18 23.06 1.55
CA GLU A 207 2.43 23.30 2.30
C GLU A 207 2.18 23.51 3.81
N ARG A 208 1.03 24.09 4.17
CA ARG A 208 0.63 24.31 5.57
C ARG A 208 0.09 23.07 6.27
N ARG A 209 -0.12 21.96 5.56
CA ARG A 209 -0.69 20.70 6.07
C ARG A 209 0.29 19.56 6.03
N PHE A 210 1.20 19.58 5.07
CA PHE A 210 2.17 18.52 4.85
C PHE A 210 3.54 18.82 5.48
N GLN A 211 4.24 17.75 5.84
CA GLN A 211 5.62 17.79 6.33
C GLN A 211 6.45 16.74 5.57
N PRO A 212 7.56 17.14 4.91
CA PRO A 212 8.37 16.21 4.14
C PRO A 212 9.14 15.22 5.02
N VAL A 213 9.30 14.00 4.51
CA VAL A 213 10.11 12.90 5.03
C VAL A 213 10.90 12.34 3.85
N MET A 214 12.21 12.59 3.81
CA MET A 214 13.06 12.08 2.74
C MET A 214 13.29 10.58 2.90
N VAL A 215 13.02 9.82 1.84
CA VAL A 215 13.25 8.38 1.75
C VAL A 215 14.34 8.16 0.72
N LYS A 216 15.52 7.79 1.21
CA LYS A 216 16.67 7.54 0.35
C LYS A 216 16.68 6.11 -0.15
N GLU A 217 17.31 5.88 -1.29
CA GLU A 217 17.69 4.54 -1.74
C GLU A 217 18.55 3.86 -0.65
N PRO A 218 18.28 2.59 -0.29
CA PRO A 218 19.10 1.85 0.64
C PRO A 218 20.47 1.55 0.03
N THR A 219 21.48 1.47 0.89
CA THR A 219 22.83 1.04 0.51
C THR A 219 22.85 -0.44 0.11
N TYR A 220 23.88 -0.85 -0.63
CA TYR A 220 24.13 -2.25 -0.99
C TYR A 220 23.92 -3.24 0.18
N ASN A 221 24.52 -2.94 1.34
CA ASN A 221 24.42 -3.79 2.53
C ASN A 221 23.02 -3.78 3.16
N GLU A 222 22.30 -2.67 3.09
CA GLU A 222 20.91 -2.59 3.55
C GLU A 222 20.00 -3.38 2.61
N THR A 223 20.18 -3.28 1.29
CA THR A 223 19.48 -4.07 0.28
C THR A 223 19.67 -5.57 0.49
N LEU A 224 20.91 -6.02 0.75
CA LEU A 224 21.16 -7.43 1.10
C LEU A 224 20.35 -7.89 2.32
N LYS A 225 20.26 -7.06 3.36
CA LYS A 225 19.45 -7.38 4.56
C LYS A 225 17.97 -7.41 4.23
N ILE A 226 17.50 -6.49 3.37
CA ILE A 226 16.11 -6.46 2.89
C ILE A 226 15.78 -7.77 2.16
N LEU A 227 16.56 -8.15 1.14
CA LEU A 227 16.33 -9.40 0.39
C LEU A 227 16.35 -10.63 1.31
N LYS A 228 17.30 -10.69 2.27
CA LYS A 228 17.33 -11.79 3.25
C LYS A 228 16.10 -11.84 4.14
N GLY A 229 15.54 -10.68 4.51
CA GLY A 229 14.36 -10.60 5.36
C GLY A 229 13.07 -10.99 4.64
N ILE A 230 12.93 -10.64 3.36
CA ILE A 230 11.76 -11.01 2.54
C ILE A 230 11.88 -12.39 1.88
N ARG A 231 13.09 -12.98 1.84
CA ARG A 231 13.39 -14.26 1.18
C ARG A 231 12.30 -15.31 1.39
N ARG A 232 11.91 -15.52 2.65
CA ARG A 232 10.96 -16.59 3.02
C ARG A 232 9.62 -16.46 2.28
N LYS A 233 9.12 -15.24 2.07
CA LYS A 233 7.85 -15.03 1.36
C LYS A 233 7.96 -15.39 -0.12
N TYR A 234 9.08 -15.05 -0.76
CA TYR A 234 9.34 -15.42 -2.16
C TYR A 234 9.56 -16.93 -2.32
N GLU A 235 10.26 -17.56 -1.37
CA GLU A 235 10.41 -19.03 -1.32
C GLU A 235 9.05 -19.74 -1.20
N GLU A 236 8.19 -19.26 -0.31
CA GLU A 236 6.84 -19.81 -0.10
C GLU A 236 5.94 -19.59 -1.34
N HIS A 237 5.98 -18.40 -1.93
CA HIS A 237 5.20 -18.04 -3.12
C HIS A 237 5.57 -18.90 -4.33
N HIS A 238 6.86 -18.97 -4.66
CA HIS A 238 7.35 -19.70 -5.83
C HIS A 238 7.56 -21.19 -5.59
N ARG A 239 7.53 -21.64 -4.33
CA ARG A 239 7.86 -23.01 -3.92
C ARG A 239 9.27 -23.41 -4.35
N VAL A 240 10.22 -22.54 -4.03
CA VAL A 240 11.65 -22.71 -4.31
C VAL A 240 12.46 -22.42 -3.05
N LYS A 241 13.76 -22.77 -3.06
CA LYS A 241 14.73 -22.32 -2.05
C LYS A 241 15.65 -21.27 -2.68
N ILE A 242 15.89 -20.15 -2.01
CA ILE A 242 16.75 -19.08 -2.53
C ILE A 242 18.06 -19.06 -1.73
N THR A 243 19.17 -19.33 -2.41
CA THR A 243 20.49 -19.36 -1.77
C THR A 243 20.98 -17.97 -1.38
N ASP A 244 21.87 -17.90 -0.39
CA ASP A 244 22.58 -16.67 -0.06
C ASP A 244 23.43 -16.17 -1.25
N GLU A 245 23.93 -17.08 -2.08
CA GLU A 245 24.64 -16.74 -3.32
C GLU A 245 23.71 -16.03 -4.32
N ALA A 246 22.49 -16.53 -4.53
CA ALA A 246 21.49 -15.89 -5.40
C ALA A 246 21.16 -14.47 -4.91
N ILE A 247 20.96 -14.27 -3.60
CA ILE A 247 20.71 -12.93 -3.04
C ILE A 247 21.91 -11.99 -3.29
N ASN A 248 23.14 -12.46 -3.07
CA ASN A 248 24.33 -11.66 -3.33
C ASN A 248 24.47 -11.33 -4.83
N ALA A 249 24.18 -12.29 -5.70
CA ALA A 249 24.17 -12.08 -7.14
C ALA A 249 23.11 -11.05 -7.55
N ALA A 250 21.89 -11.15 -7.02
CA ALA A 250 20.79 -10.25 -7.37
C ALA A 250 21.12 -8.79 -7.02
N VAL A 251 21.66 -8.53 -5.82
CA VAL A 251 22.05 -7.15 -5.45
C VAL A 251 23.24 -6.67 -6.28
N LYS A 252 24.27 -7.50 -6.49
CA LYS A 252 25.46 -7.11 -7.24
C LYS A 252 25.15 -6.82 -8.71
N LEU A 253 24.48 -7.74 -9.39
CA LEU A 253 24.18 -7.62 -10.81
C LEU A 253 23.16 -6.50 -11.06
N ALA A 254 22.16 -6.33 -10.19
CA ALA A 254 21.26 -5.17 -10.27
C ALA A 254 21.98 -3.84 -10.01
N ASP A 255 23.01 -3.80 -9.15
CA ASP A 255 23.82 -2.59 -9.01
C ASP A 255 24.61 -2.30 -10.29
N GLU A 256 25.27 -3.32 -10.85
CA GLU A 256 26.18 -3.18 -11.99
C GLU A 256 25.46 -2.87 -13.31
N TYR A 257 24.31 -3.49 -13.57
CA TYR A 257 23.69 -3.48 -14.89
C TYR A 257 22.35 -2.73 -14.97
N LEU A 258 21.63 -2.56 -13.85
CA LEU A 258 20.32 -1.87 -13.82
C LEU A 258 20.49 -0.45 -13.25
N LYS A 259 21.08 0.46 -14.04
CA LYS A 259 21.47 1.81 -13.61
C LYS A 259 20.34 2.84 -13.63
N ASP A 260 19.29 2.58 -14.38
CA ASP A 260 18.09 3.40 -14.51
C ASP A 260 17.02 3.10 -13.45
N ARG A 261 17.25 2.06 -12.63
CA ARG A 261 16.38 1.64 -11.54
C ARG A 261 17.08 1.77 -10.19
N TYR A 262 16.27 1.81 -9.13
CA TYR A 262 16.72 2.06 -7.76
C TYR A 262 16.45 0.86 -6.85
N PHE A 263 17.28 0.71 -5.82
CA PHE A 263 17.08 -0.25 -4.76
C PHE A 263 15.94 0.14 -3.80
N PRO A 264 15.31 -0.84 -3.13
CA PRO A 264 15.56 -2.28 -3.26
C PRO A 264 14.85 -2.92 -4.48
N ASP A 265 13.90 -2.22 -5.12
CA ASP A 265 13.02 -2.75 -6.18
C ASP A 265 13.76 -3.57 -7.24
N LYS A 266 14.80 -3.00 -7.88
CA LYS A 266 15.53 -3.69 -8.95
C LYS A 266 16.16 -5.03 -8.55
N ALA A 267 16.59 -5.18 -7.30
CA ALA A 267 17.16 -6.44 -6.80
C ALA A 267 16.08 -7.44 -6.42
N ILE A 268 14.95 -6.95 -5.89
CA ILE A 268 13.80 -7.77 -5.58
C ILE A 268 13.25 -8.37 -6.86
N ASP A 269 13.03 -7.55 -7.89
CA ASP A 269 12.52 -7.96 -9.19
C ASP A 269 13.43 -9.02 -9.84
N LEU A 270 14.75 -8.79 -9.83
CA LEU A 270 15.70 -9.76 -10.37
C LEU A 270 15.68 -11.10 -9.59
N MET A 271 15.55 -11.05 -8.26
CA MET A 271 15.42 -12.25 -7.42
C MET A 271 14.08 -12.98 -7.69
N ASP A 272 13.00 -12.23 -7.87
CA ASP A 272 11.64 -12.72 -8.09
C ASP A 272 11.52 -13.44 -9.43
N GLU A 273 11.99 -12.80 -10.51
CA GLU A 273 12.02 -13.38 -11.85
C GLU A 273 12.89 -14.65 -11.89
N SER A 274 14.03 -14.65 -11.19
CA SER A 274 14.88 -15.85 -11.07
C SER A 274 14.14 -17.01 -10.39
N ALA A 275 13.38 -16.72 -9.34
CA ALA A 275 12.58 -17.72 -8.64
C ALA A 275 11.43 -18.26 -9.52
N ALA A 276 10.74 -17.37 -10.24
CA ALA A 276 9.67 -17.73 -11.16
C ALA A 276 10.18 -18.61 -12.31
N LYS A 277 11.33 -18.25 -12.90
CA LYS A 277 11.98 -19.01 -13.98
C LYS A 277 12.36 -20.42 -13.55
N VAL A 278 13.06 -20.55 -12.42
CA VAL A 278 13.42 -21.87 -11.87
C VAL A 278 12.17 -22.70 -11.58
N ARG A 279 11.11 -22.10 -11.06
CA ARG A 279 9.84 -22.81 -10.82
C ARG A 279 9.20 -23.29 -12.12
N LEU A 280 9.23 -22.47 -13.18
CA LEU A 280 8.69 -22.84 -14.49
C LEU A 280 9.45 -24.02 -15.09
N SER A 281 10.78 -24.03 -15.02
CA SER A 281 11.63 -25.12 -15.53
C SER A 281 11.28 -26.48 -14.92
N VAL A 282 10.93 -26.52 -13.63
CA VAL A 282 10.47 -27.76 -12.97
C VAL A 282 9.13 -28.24 -13.52
N VAL A 283 8.24 -27.31 -13.85
CA VAL A 283 6.91 -27.64 -14.41
C VAL A 283 7.02 -28.12 -15.85
N THR A 284 7.93 -27.54 -16.64
CA THR A 284 8.11 -27.92 -18.06
C THR A 284 8.94 -29.17 -18.26
N ASN A 285 9.91 -29.43 -17.37
CA ASN A 285 10.87 -30.54 -17.50
C ASN A 285 10.88 -31.43 -16.23
N PRO A 286 9.76 -32.05 -15.85
CA PRO A 286 9.66 -32.77 -14.57
C PRO A 286 10.61 -33.98 -14.46
N GLU A 287 11.08 -34.55 -15.58
CA GLU A 287 12.03 -35.67 -15.57
C GLU A 287 13.46 -35.27 -15.14
N GLU A 288 13.82 -33.99 -15.26
CA GLU A 288 15.14 -33.46 -14.89
C GLU A 288 15.23 -33.06 -13.40
N TYR A 289 14.09 -32.98 -12.70
CA TYR A 289 14.02 -32.48 -11.33
C TYR A 289 13.42 -33.53 -10.39
N GLU A 290 14.27 -34.18 -9.59
CA GLU A 290 13.85 -35.08 -8.52
C GLU A 290 13.27 -34.32 -7.30
N ASP A 291 13.74 -33.09 -7.04
CA ASP A 291 13.28 -32.27 -5.91
C ASP A 291 12.02 -31.48 -6.27
N LYS A 292 11.02 -31.52 -5.38
CA LYS A 292 9.76 -30.77 -5.52
C LYS A 292 9.95 -29.26 -5.26
N ASN A 293 11.03 -28.88 -4.57
CA ASN A 293 11.39 -27.50 -4.28
C ASN A 293 12.78 -27.19 -4.86
N PRO A 294 12.89 -26.74 -6.12
CA PRO A 294 14.17 -26.44 -6.74
C PRO A 294 14.88 -25.28 -6.01
N THR A 295 16.19 -25.20 -6.21
CA THR A 295 17.04 -24.20 -5.56
C THR A 295 17.49 -23.15 -6.56
N VAL A 296 17.23 -21.88 -6.26
CA VAL A 296 17.71 -20.71 -7.01
C VAL A 296 19.14 -20.37 -6.56
N THR A 297 20.04 -20.32 -7.53
CA THR A 297 21.48 -20.09 -7.38
C THR A 297 21.91 -18.76 -8.01
N GLY A 298 23.17 -18.36 -7.82
CA GLY A 298 23.72 -17.16 -8.48
C GLY A 298 23.71 -17.25 -10.01
N LYS A 299 23.76 -18.46 -10.58
CA LYS A 299 23.71 -18.69 -12.03
C LYS A 299 22.33 -18.41 -12.61
N ASP A 300 21.27 -18.79 -11.90
CA ASP A 300 19.90 -18.53 -12.35
C ASP A 300 19.65 -17.00 -12.43
N VAL A 301 20.21 -16.25 -11.48
CA VAL A 301 20.19 -14.78 -11.47
C VAL A 301 21.00 -14.19 -12.63
N GLU A 302 22.17 -14.77 -12.93
CA GLU A 302 23.00 -14.40 -14.08
C GLU A 302 22.26 -14.61 -15.42
N GLU A 303 21.55 -15.73 -15.55
CA GLU A 303 20.76 -16.01 -16.75
C GLU A 303 19.64 -14.99 -16.96
N VAL A 304 18.93 -14.62 -15.89
CA VAL A 304 17.86 -13.61 -16.00
C VAL A 304 18.42 -12.24 -16.36
N ILE A 305 19.53 -11.80 -15.74
CA ILE A 305 20.10 -10.50 -16.09
C ILE A 305 20.60 -10.48 -17.55
N ASN A 306 21.14 -11.58 -18.06
CA ASN A 306 21.56 -11.71 -19.46
C ASN A 306 20.39 -11.55 -20.42
N GLU A 307 19.22 -12.11 -20.07
CA GLU A 307 18.00 -11.96 -20.85
C GLU A 307 17.47 -10.52 -20.83
N TRP A 308 17.56 -9.84 -19.69
CA TRP A 308 17.11 -8.44 -19.57
C TRP A 308 18.01 -7.47 -20.32
N THR A 309 19.33 -7.67 -20.28
CA THR A 309 20.31 -6.75 -20.88
C THR A 309 20.66 -7.10 -22.32
N ASN A 310 20.38 -8.33 -22.76
CA ASN A 310 20.92 -8.92 -24.00
C ASN A 310 22.47 -8.93 -24.04
N GLU A 311 23.12 -9.04 -22.89
CA GLU A 311 24.58 -9.13 -22.75
C GLU A 311 24.99 -10.51 -22.20
N LEU A 312 26.21 -10.95 -22.50
CA LEU A 312 26.80 -12.16 -21.89
C LEU A 312 27.57 -11.76 -20.62
N ILE A 313 26.88 -11.74 -19.49
CA ILE A 313 27.43 -11.43 -18.17
C ILE A 313 27.79 -12.74 -17.47
N SER A 314 28.93 -12.75 -16.76
CA SER A 314 29.35 -13.90 -15.94
C SER A 314 29.59 -13.52 -14.49
N TYR A 315 28.82 -14.12 -13.58
CA TYR A 315 28.99 -14.01 -12.14
C TYR A 315 30.10 -14.96 -11.69
N SER A 316 31.36 -14.50 -11.79
CA SER A 316 32.46 -15.24 -11.15
C SER A 316 32.41 -15.03 -9.63
N SER A 317 32.19 -16.12 -8.89
CA SER A 317 32.33 -16.18 -7.44
C SER A 317 33.80 -16.02 -7.01
N LYS A 318 34.40 -14.85 -7.23
CA LYS A 318 35.66 -14.51 -6.56
C LYS A 318 35.34 -14.30 -5.09
N LYS A 319 35.77 -15.25 -4.24
CA LYS A 319 35.83 -15.07 -2.78
C LYS A 319 36.39 -13.67 -2.50
N PRO A 320 35.77 -12.86 -1.62
CA PRO A 320 36.37 -11.59 -1.23
C PRO A 320 37.72 -11.91 -0.57
N GLU A 321 38.80 -11.47 -1.19
CA GLU A 321 40.11 -11.47 -0.54
C GLU A 321 39.97 -10.64 0.75
N SER A 322 40.22 -11.31 1.87
CA SER A 322 40.41 -10.67 3.16
C SER A 322 41.50 -9.62 3.03
N LYS A 323 41.12 -8.34 2.92
CA LYS A 323 42.05 -7.24 3.16
C LYS A 323 42.34 -7.19 4.66
N GLN A 324 43.34 -7.97 5.06
CA GLN A 324 44.19 -7.64 6.19
C GLN A 324 45.03 -6.43 5.81
N ALA A 325 44.83 -5.31 6.49
CA ALA A 325 45.83 -4.33 6.90
C ALA A 325 45.16 -3.26 7.76
#